data_AF-A0A7F8RWD7-F1
#
_entry.id   AF-A0A7F8RWD7-F1
#
_cell.length_a   1.000
_cell.length_b   1.000
_cell.length_c   1.000
_cell.angle_alpha   90.00
_cell.angle_beta   90.00
_cell.angle_gamma   90.00
#
_symmetry.space_group_name_H-M   'P 1'
#
loop_
_entity.id
_entity.type
_entity.pdbx_description
1 polymer ?
#
loop_
_entity_poly.entity_id
_entity_poly.type
_entity_poly.pdbx_seq_one_letter_code
_entity_poly.pdbx_strand_id
1 'polypeptide(L)'
;MSIQVEHPAGGYKKLFETVEELSSPLTAHVTGRIPLWLTGSLLRCGPGLFEVGSEPFYHLFDGQALLHKFDFKEGHVTYHRR
;
A
#
# COMPACT_ATOMS: atom_id res chain seq x y z
N MET A 1 5.26 -14.74 29.71
CA MET A 1 6.13 -15.34 28.68
C MET A 1 5.69 -14.78 27.34
N SER A 2 6.53 -14.04 26.62
CA SER A 2 6.22 -13.59 25.26
C SER A 2 6.56 -14.70 24.27
N ILE A 3 5.62 -15.05 23.40
CA ILE A 3 5.86 -15.99 22.31
C ILE A 3 6.44 -15.17 21.14
N GLN A 4 7.62 -15.53 20.67
CA GLN A 4 8.25 -14.91 19.50
C GLN A 4 7.55 -15.41 18.22
N VAL A 5 7.24 -14.49 17.30
CA VAL A 5 6.66 -14.81 15.99
C VAL A 5 7.76 -14.78 14.93
N GLU A 6 7.78 -15.80 14.06
CA GLU A 6 8.76 -15.95 13.00
C GLU A 6 8.12 -15.79 11.61
N HIS A 7 8.91 -15.34 10.63
CA HIS A 7 8.47 -15.10 9.24
C HIS A 7 9.32 -15.84 8.19
N PRO A 8 9.44 -17.18 8.26
CA PRO A 8 10.35 -17.95 7.40
C PRO A 8 9.97 -17.91 5.91
N ALA A 9 8.69 -17.66 5.59
CA ALA A 9 8.25 -17.51 4.21
C ALA A 9 8.77 -16.23 3.53
N GLY A 10 9.28 -15.25 4.29
CA GLY A 10 9.94 -14.07 3.72
C GLY A 10 9.02 -13.09 2.99
N GLY A 11 7.70 -13.10 3.28
CA GLY A 11 6.71 -12.27 2.58
C GLY A 11 6.95 -10.75 2.68
N TYR A 12 7.68 -10.30 3.70
CA TYR A 12 8.06 -8.89 3.88
C TYR A 12 8.90 -8.33 2.72
N LYS A 13 9.52 -9.18 1.89
CA LYS A 13 10.24 -8.74 0.68
C LYS A 13 9.34 -7.93 -0.27
N LYS A 14 8.04 -8.21 -0.30
CA LYS A 14 7.05 -7.49 -1.10
C LYS A 14 6.84 -6.03 -0.69
N LEU A 15 7.34 -5.61 0.47
CA LEU A 15 7.36 -4.21 0.88
C LEU A 15 8.34 -3.36 0.04
N PHE A 16 9.29 -4.02 -0.64
CA PHE A 16 10.39 -3.39 -1.38
C PHE A 16 10.40 -3.81 -2.86
N GLU A 17 9.24 -4.14 -3.42
CA GLU A 17 9.08 -4.52 -4.83
C GLU A 17 8.32 -3.42 -5.57
N THR A 18 8.79 -3.09 -6.78
CA THR A 18 8.17 -2.10 -7.66
C THR A 18 6.72 -2.46 -8.00
N VAL A 19 5.85 -1.45 -8.04
CA VAL A 19 4.46 -1.59 -8.50
C VAL A 19 4.11 -0.54 -9.54
N GLU A 20 3.21 -0.89 -10.45
CA GLU A 20 2.63 0.07 -11.41
C GLU A 20 1.54 0.90 -10.75
N GLU A 21 1.42 2.17 -11.13
CA GLU A 21 0.30 3.04 -10.75
C GLU A 21 -1.05 2.53 -11.28
N LEU A 22 -2.15 3.13 -10.81
CA LEU A 22 -3.49 2.79 -11.26
C LEU A 22 -4.10 3.96 -12.05
N SER A 23 -4.72 3.68 -13.20
CA SER A 23 -5.41 4.69 -14.00
C SER A 23 -6.72 5.17 -13.35
N SER A 24 -7.36 4.33 -12.55
CA SER A 24 -8.58 4.65 -11.81
C SER A 24 -8.63 3.92 -10.45
N PRO A 25 -9.45 4.39 -9.49
CA PRO A 25 -9.63 3.70 -8.21
C PRO A 25 -10.26 2.30 -8.37
N LEU A 26 -9.74 1.34 -7.61
CA LEU A 26 -10.27 -0.01 -7.51
C LEU A 26 -11.23 -0.13 -6.33
N THR A 27 -12.35 -0.83 -6.51
CA THR A 27 -13.23 -1.20 -5.39
C THR A 27 -12.57 -2.28 -4.55
N ALA A 28 -12.45 -2.06 -3.24
CA ALA A 28 -11.92 -3.05 -2.31
C ALA A 28 -13.01 -4.04 -1.88
N HIS A 29 -12.63 -5.30 -1.69
CA HIS A 29 -13.50 -6.29 -1.05
C HIS A 29 -13.48 -6.08 0.47
N VAL A 30 -14.64 -5.79 1.07
CA VAL A 30 -14.76 -5.55 2.51
C VAL A 30 -15.07 -6.85 3.25
N THR A 31 -14.23 -7.20 4.23
CA THR A 31 -14.52 -8.22 5.24
C THR A 31 -14.81 -7.53 6.58
N GLY A 32 -15.90 -7.90 7.26
CA GLY A 32 -16.38 -7.20 8.45
C GLY A 32 -17.31 -6.02 8.11
N ARG A 33 -17.28 -4.95 8.91
CA ARG A 33 -18.16 -3.77 8.72
C ARG A 33 -17.39 -2.46 8.91
N ILE A 34 -17.30 -1.67 7.85
CA ILE A 34 -16.78 -0.31 7.92
C ILE A 34 -17.81 0.59 8.66
N PRO A 35 -17.39 1.39 9.65
CA PRO A 35 -18.30 2.30 10.34
C PRO A 35 -18.92 3.32 9.38
N LEU A 36 -20.24 3.48 9.42
CA LEU A 36 -20.94 4.39 8.50
C LEU A 36 -20.58 5.87 8.71
N TRP A 37 -20.10 6.23 9.90
CA TRP A 37 -19.61 7.58 10.19
C TRP A 37 -18.20 7.84 9.62
N LEU A 38 -17.46 6.80 9.22
CA LEU A 38 -16.13 6.96 8.64
C LEU A 38 -16.28 7.34 7.17
N THR A 39 -16.20 8.64 6.90
CA THR A 39 -16.23 9.21 5.56
C THR A 39 -15.04 10.14 5.37
N GLY A 40 -14.27 9.93 4.31
CA GLY A 40 -13.06 10.69 4.03
C GLY A 40 -12.00 9.86 3.32
N SER A 41 -10.78 10.39 3.26
CA SER A 41 -9.65 9.76 2.55
C SER A 41 -8.47 9.56 3.49
N LEU A 42 -7.92 8.36 3.52
CA LEU A 42 -6.61 8.08 4.09
C LEU A 42 -5.55 8.25 3.01
N LEU A 43 -4.68 9.23 3.16
CA LEU A 43 -3.55 9.49 2.26
C LEU A 43 -2.24 9.05 2.91
N ARG A 44 -1.40 8.34 2.17
CA ARG A 44 -0.06 7.89 2.63
C ARG A 44 0.95 7.99 1.50
N CYS A 45 2.20 8.26 1.83
CA CYS A 45 3.32 8.24 0.88
C CYS A 45 4.29 7.12 1.23
N GLY A 46 4.98 6.58 0.22
CA GLY A 46 6.07 5.63 0.37
C GLY A 46 6.79 5.41 -0.98
N PRO A 47 7.87 4.62 -1.01
CA PRO A 47 8.51 4.24 -2.27
C PRO A 47 7.64 3.24 -3.04
N GLY A 48 7.49 3.43 -4.35
CA GLY A 48 6.75 2.52 -5.25
C GLY A 48 7.51 2.02 -6.47
N LEU A 49 8.67 2.63 -6.77
CA LEU A 49 9.57 2.25 -7.84
C LEU A 49 11.00 2.18 -7.27
N PHE A 50 11.60 0.99 -7.29
CA PHE A 50 12.89 0.69 -6.64
C PHE A 50 14.07 0.58 -7.63
N GLU A 51 13.81 0.80 -8.92
CA GLU A 51 14.82 0.78 -9.99
C GLU A 51 14.37 1.64 -11.17
N VAL A 52 15.33 2.15 -11.95
CA VAL A 52 15.07 2.82 -13.23
C VAL A 52 15.79 2.05 -14.33
N GLY A 53 15.04 1.20 -15.05
CA GLY A 53 15.63 0.28 -16.02
C GLY A 53 16.57 -0.72 -15.33
N SER A 54 17.86 -0.63 -15.61
CA SER A 54 18.90 -1.47 -14.98
C SER A 54 19.59 -0.83 -13.78
N GLU A 55 19.23 0.40 -13.41
CA GLU A 55 19.87 1.14 -12.31
C GLU A 55 19.06 0.99 -11.01
N PRO A 56 19.60 0.33 -9.97
CA PRO A 56 18.86 0.10 -8.73
C PRO A 56 18.97 1.28 -7.76
N PHE A 57 17.93 1.47 -6.95
CA PHE A 57 18.00 2.21 -5.70
C PHE A 57 18.44 1.29 -4.56
N TYR A 58 19.29 1.78 -3.65
CA TYR A 58 19.96 0.92 -2.67
C TYR A 58 19.38 1.01 -1.26
N HIS A 59 18.84 2.17 -0.89
CA HIS A 59 18.34 2.42 0.45
C HIS A 59 16.80 2.53 0.47
N LEU A 60 16.21 2.28 1.65
CA LEU A 60 14.77 2.34 1.88
C LEU A 60 14.11 3.66 1.44
N PHE A 61 14.87 4.75 1.42
CA PHE A 61 14.38 6.11 1.17
C PHE A 61 14.72 6.63 -0.23
N ASP A 62 15.26 5.79 -1.10
CA ASP A 62 15.73 6.18 -2.44
C ASP A 62 14.65 5.97 -3.52
N GLY A 63 13.73 5.01 -3.30
CA GLY A 63 12.68 4.69 -4.25
C GLY A 63 11.75 5.88 -4.54
N GLN A 64 11.25 5.98 -5.77
CA GLN A 64 10.42 7.11 -6.17
C GLN A 64 9.11 7.13 -5.38
N ALA A 65 8.69 8.34 -4.98
CA ALA A 65 7.50 8.53 -4.18
C ALA A 65 6.24 8.08 -4.92
N LEU A 66 5.41 7.30 -4.22
CA LEU A 66 4.11 6.83 -4.64
C LEU A 66 3.08 7.27 -3.60
N LEU A 67 2.01 7.93 -4.05
CA LEU A 67 0.92 8.37 -3.20
C LEU A 67 -0.18 7.32 -3.21
N HIS A 68 -0.64 6.93 -2.02
CA HIS A 68 -1.71 5.97 -1.82
C HIS A 68 -2.93 6.66 -1.23
N LYS A 69 -4.12 6.27 -1.72
CA LYS A 69 -5.40 6.74 -1.21
C LYS A 69 -6.36 5.58 -0.96
N PHE A 70 -6.94 5.55 0.24
CA PHE A 70 -8.15 4.78 0.52
C PHE A 70 -9.30 5.76 0.79
N ASP A 71 -10.35 5.72 -0.03
CA ASP A 71 -11.57 6.49 0.22
C ASP A 71 -12.60 5.63 0.93
N PHE A 72 -13.24 6.19 1.94
CA PHE A 72 -14.32 5.58 2.70
C PHE A 72 -15.61 6.37 2.44
N LYS A 73 -16.67 5.68 2.03
CA LYS A 73 -18.00 6.28 1.85
C LYS A 73 -19.09 5.24 2.04
N GLU A 74 -20.02 5.48 2.95
CA GLU A 74 -21.22 4.66 3.14
C GLU A 74 -20.91 3.15 3.27
N GLY A 75 -19.87 2.81 4.02
CA GLY A 75 -19.44 1.43 4.21
C GLY A 75 -18.61 0.81 3.08
N HIS A 76 -18.44 1.51 1.96
CA HIS A 76 -17.63 1.09 0.81
C HIS A 76 -16.23 1.71 0.87
N VAL A 77 -15.26 1.02 0.26
CA VAL A 77 -13.88 1.46 0.19
C VAL A 77 -13.36 1.36 -1.24
N THR A 78 -12.70 2.40 -1.73
CA THR A 78 -11.86 2.33 -2.93
C THR A 78 -10.40 2.53 -2.58
N TYR A 79 -9.51 1.99 -3.41
CA TYR A 79 -8.07 2.16 -3.32
C TYR A 79 -7.52 2.72 -4.62
N HIS A 80 -6.62 3.69 -4.54
CA HIS A 80 -5.94 4.29 -5.69
C HIS A 80 -4.49 4.63 -5.37
N ARG A 81 -3.62 4.61 -6.38
CA ARG A 81 -2.22 5.04 -6.27
C ARG A 81 -1.69 5.67 -7.55
N ARG A 82 -0.87 6.71 -7.41
CA ARG A 82 -0.19 7.48 -8.46
C ARG A 82 1.13 8.00 -7.93
#